data_AF-A0A117QQF8-F1
#
_entry.id   AF-A0A117QQF8-F1
#
_cell.length_a   1.000
_cell.length_b   1.000
_cell.length_c   1.000
_cell.angle_alpha   90.00
_cell.angle_beta   90.00
_cell.angle_gamma   90.00
#
_symmetry.space_group_name_H-M   'P 1'
#
loop_
_entity.id
_entity.type
_entity.pdbx_description
1 polymer ?
#
loop_
_entity_poly.entity_id
_entity_poly.type
_entity_poly.pdbx_seq_one_letter_code
_entity_poly.pdbx_strand_id
1 'polypeptide(L)'
;MCREANVTLGAVTFHFRSKAALASAVVEEGTGELRGLGTAGPATGRPLHELTSLVLRVATALQTTVLTRAAVRLVEEGHGCSGWPGDFRAQVLRLAEEAAATGDLAADVRPATAVHVVLHVMEGVAANARRAAPRGGPPVADVEEIWYAVLGGLAADAL
;
A
#
# COMPACT_ATOMS: atom_id res chain seq x y z
N MET A 1 13.57 -0.42 19.89
CA MET A 1 13.19 -1.86 19.90
C MET A 1 12.96 -2.40 21.31
N CYS A 2 13.94 -2.99 22.03
CA CYS A 2 13.68 -3.60 23.36
C CYS A 2 13.10 -2.61 24.39
N ARG A 3 13.57 -1.36 24.39
CA ARG A 3 13.07 -0.30 25.26
C ARG A 3 11.67 0.22 24.87
N GLU A 4 11.26 0.11 23.61
CA GLU A 4 9.91 0.51 23.14
C GLU A 4 8.88 -0.60 23.32
N ALA A 5 9.28 -1.86 23.15
CA ALA A 5 8.42 -3.01 23.35
C ALA A 5 8.38 -3.48 24.82
N ASN A 6 9.05 -2.76 25.73
CA ASN A 6 9.15 -3.07 27.17
C ASN A 6 9.60 -4.51 27.47
N VAL A 7 10.47 -5.05 26.61
CA VAL A 7 11.01 -6.42 26.69
C VAL A 7 12.52 -6.38 26.84
N THR A 8 13.08 -7.39 27.51
CA THR A 8 14.54 -7.54 27.61
C THR A 8 15.12 -8.00 26.27
N LEU A 9 16.39 -7.70 26.02
CA LEU A 9 17.10 -8.20 24.84
C LEU A 9 17.05 -9.74 24.77
N GLY A 10 17.14 -10.40 25.94
CA GLY A 10 17.01 -11.85 26.08
C GLY A 10 15.67 -12.41 25.61
N ALA A 11 14.55 -11.73 25.89
CA ALA A 11 13.22 -12.13 25.43
C ALA A 11 13.07 -12.00 23.90
N VAL A 12 13.63 -10.95 23.30
CA VAL A 12 13.62 -10.79 21.83
C VAL A 12 14.50 -11.85 21.16
N THR A 13 15.67 -12.16 21.72
CA THR A 13 16.56 -13.21 21.18
C THR A 13 16.04 -14.63 21.42
N PHE A 14 15.16 -14.82 22.41
CA PHE A 14 14.47 -16.09 22.64
C PHE A 14 13.45 -16.37 21.53
N HIS A 15 12.69 -15.37 21.10
CA HIS A 15 11.70 -15.51 20.03
C HIS A 15 12.29 -15.40 18.62
N PHE A 16 13.34 -14.60 18.44
CA PHE A 16 14.00 -14.41 17.15
C PHE A 16 15.50 -14.64 17.26
N ARG A 17 15.99 -15.67 16.57
CA ARG A 17 17.40 -16.06 16.60
C ARG A 17 18.36 -14.98 16.09
N SER A 18 17.87 -13.96 15.37
CA SER A 18 18.67 -12.83 14.88
C SER A 18 17.80 -11.62 14.51
N LYS A 19 18.44 -10.47 14.28
CA LYS A 19 17.78 -9.28 13.71
C LYS A 19 17.17 -9.56 12.33
N ALA A 20 17.83 -10.40 11.53
CA ALA A 20 17.32 -10.80 10.22
C ALA A 20 16.04 -11.65 10.36
N ALA A 21 16.00 -12.58 11.33
CA ALA A 21 14.80 -13.37 11.59
C ALA A 21 13.62 -12.50 12.06
N LEU A 22 13.87 -11.48 12.88
CA LEU A 22 12.86 -10.50 13.25
C LEU A 22 12.37 -9.68 12.05
N ALA A 23 13.29 -9.20 11.19
CA ALA A 23 12.93 -8.45 9.99
C ALA A 23 12.07 -9.28 9.03
N SER A 24 12.43 -10.55 8.81
CA SER A 24 11.64 -11.48 8.00
C SER A 24 10.23 -11.68 8.57
N ALA A 25 10.08 -11.88 9.89
CA ALA A 25 8.78 -12.03 10.52
C ALA A 25 7.91 -10.76 10.41
N VAL A 26 8.52 -9.57 10.57
CA VAL A 26 7.82 -8.30 10.36
C VAL A 26 7.35 -8.16 8.92
N VAL A 27 8.19 -8.51 7.94
CA VAL A 27 7.85 -8.48 6.52
C VAL A 27 6.73 -9.45 6.20
N GLU A 28 6.80 -10.69 6.70
CA GLU A 28 5.78 -11.71 6.46
C GLU A 28 4.41 -11.28 6.98
N GLU A 29 4.34 -10.85 8.24
CA GLU A 29 3.09 -10.46 8.88
C GLU A 29 2.52 -9.18 8.25
N GLY A 30 3.33 -8.12 8.14
CA GLY A 30 2.85 -6.83 7.62
C GLY A 30 2.50 -6.85 6.13
N THR A 31 3.18 -7.66 5.31
CA THR A 31 2.76 -7.84 3.90
C THR A 31 1.65 -8.88 3.73
N GLY A 32 1.45 -9.77 4.71
CA GLY A 32 0.29 -10.65 4.79
C GLY A 32 -1.02 -9.88 4.85
N GLU A 33 -1.11 -8.86 5.71
CA GLU A 33 -2.26 -7.96 5.78
C GLU A 33 -2.56 -7.29 4.44
N LEU A 34 -1.53 -6.74 3.78
CA LEU A 34 -1.68 -6.04 2.50
C LEU A 34 -2.14 -6.97 1.37
N ARG A 35 -1.64 -8.21 1.33
CA ARG A 35 -2.11 -9.22 0.37
C ARG A 35 -3.57 -9.57 0.60
N GLY A 36 -3.98 -9.73 1.87
CA GLY A 36 -5.38 -9.92 2.22
C GLY A 36 -6.27 -8.77 1.78
N LEU A 37 -5.75 -7.54 1.77
CA LEU A 37 -6.50 -6.39 1.24
C LEU A 37 -6.75 -6.52 -0.26
N GLY A 38 -5.75 -6.94 -1.03
CA GLY A 38 -5.89 -7.17 -2.47
C GLY A 38 -7.01 -8.15 -2.82
N THR A 39 -7.25 -9.17 -1.99
CA THR A 39 -8.22 -10.23 -2.30
C THR A 39 -9.62 -10.02 -1.75
N ALA A 40 -9.86 -9.05 -0.86
CA ALA A 40 -11.13 -8.95 -0.13
C ALA A 40 -12.21 -8.02 -0.77
N GLY A 41 -11.96 -7.44 -1.94
CA GLY A 41 -12.94 -6.58 -2.62
C GLY A 41 -13.98 -7.40 -3.39
N PRO A 42 -15.27 -7.02 -3.39
CA PRO A 42 -16.26 -7.65 -4.26
C PRO A 42 -15.95 -7.32 -5.72
N ALA A 43 -16.10 -8.30 -6.62
CA ALA A 43 -16.11 -8.05 -8.06
C ALA A 43 -17.43 -7.33 -8.40
N THR A 44 -17.33 -6.03 -8.66
CA THR A 44 -18.47 -5.16 -8.98
C THR A 44 -18.70 -5.02 -10.48
N GLY A 45 -17.72 -5.44 -11.29
CA GLY A 45 -17.73 -5.21 -12.74
C GLY A 45 -17.46 -3.75 -13.10
N ARG A 46 -16.91 -2.96 -12.16
CA ARG A 46 -16.56 -1.54 -12.33
C ARG A 46 -15.08 -1.36 -11.97
N PRO A 47 -14.16 -1.60 -12.93
CA PRO A 47 -12.73 -1.74 -12.63
C PRO A 47 -12.09 -0.50 -11.97
N LEU A 48 -12.48 0.72 -12.37
CA LEU A 48 -11.98 1.94 -11.70
C LEU A 48 -12.51 2.12 -10.27
N HIS A 49 -13.72 1.67 -9.98
CA HIS A 49 -14.26 1.67 -8.63
C HIS A 49 -13.53 0.66 -7.75
N GLU A 50 -13.23 -0.53 -8.29
CA GLU A 50 -12.44 -1.55 -7.61
C GLU A 50 -11.00 -1.09 -7.37
N LEU A 51 -10.38 -0.41 -8.35
CA LEU A 51 -9.07 0.21 -8.19
C LEU A 51 -9.09 1.27 -7.09
N THR A 52 -10.10 2.13 -7.08
CA THR A 52 -10.30 3.13 -6.01
C THR A 52 -10.39 2.48 -4.64
N SER A 53 -11.23 1.44 -4.50
CA SER A 53 -11.36 0.71 -3.24
C SER A 53 -10.03 0.09 -2.78
N LEU A 54 -9.29 -0.53 -3.71
CA LEU A 54 -7.99 -1.12 -3.44
C LEU A 54 -6.98 -0.06 -2.95
N VAL A 55 -6.88 1.06 -3.66
CA VAL A 55 -5.96 2.16 -3.34
C VAL A 55 -6.26 2.72 -1.94
N LEU A 56 -7.53 3.04 -1.65
CA LEU A 56 -7.90 3.63 -0.36
C LEU A 56 -7.69 2.65 0.81
N ARG A 57 -7.94 1.35 0.60
CA ARG A 57 -7.69 0.32 1.63
C ARG A 57 -6.20 0.16 1.93
N VAL A 58 -5.35 0.09 0.91
CA VAL A 58 -3.89 0.02 1.08
C VAL A 58 -3.35 1.29 1.72
N ALA A 59 -3.80 2.47 1.25
CA ALA A 59 -3.43 3.75 1.85
C ALA A 59 -3.82 3.85 3.32
N THR A 60 -5.01 3.38 3.68
CA THR A 60 -5.48 3.34 5.07
C THR A 60 -4.56 2.45 5.92
N ALA A 61 -4.24 1.24 5.46
CA ALA A 61 -3.35 0.34 6.19
C ALA A 61 -1.94 0.94 6.37
N LEU A 62 -1.41 1.63 5.35
CA LEU A 62 -0.15 2.36 5.45
C LEU A 62 -0.22 3.51 6.47
N GLN A 63 -1.36 4.17 6.63
CA GLN A 63 -1.52 5.26 7.59
C GLN A 63 -1.74 4.78 9.03
N THR A 64 -2.52 3.72 9.23
CA THR A 64 -2.97 3.30 10.56
C THR A 64 -2.11 2.19 11.16
N THR A 65 -1.50 1.33 10.35
CA THR A 65 -0.78 0.15 10.85
C THR A 65 0.74 0.35 10.81
N VAL A 66 1.35 0.45 12.00
CA VAL A 66 2.81 0.56 12.15
C VAL A 66 3.54 -0.64 11.55
N LEU A 67 3.00 -1.85 11.77
CA LEU A 67 3.58 -3.10 11.29
C LEU A 67 3.65 -3.13 9.76
N THR A 68 2.58 -2.76 9.08
CA THR A 68 2.49 -2.64 7.62
C THR A 68 3.51 -1.66 7.06
N ARG A 69 3.65 -0.47 7.67
CA ARG A 69 4.71 0.48 7.27
C ARG A 69 6.11 -0.08 7.46
N ALA A 70 6.35 -0.75 8.58
CA ALA A 70 7.66 -1.34 8.87
C ALA A 70 7.99 -2.44 7.85
N ALA A 71 7.03 -3.29 7.52
CA ALA A 71 7.17 -4.35 6.53
C ALA A 71 7.49 -3.81 5.12
N VAL A 72 6.72 -2.83 4.64
CA VAL A 72 6.97 -2.19 3.33
C VAL A 72 8.37 -1.59 3.27
N ARG A 73 8.76 -0.86 4.32
CA ARG A 73 10.10 -0.26 4.40
C ARG A 73 11.21 -1.31 4.40
N LEU A 74 11.06 -2.38 5.18
CA LEU A 74 12.06 -3.45 5.22
C LEU A 74 12.21 -4.12 3.85
N VAL A 75 11.12 -4.28 3.10
CA VAL A 75 11.18 -4.79 1.71
C VAL A 75 11.92 -3.80 0.79
N GLU A 76 11.61 -2.50 0.87
CA GLU A 76 12.29 -1.44 0.09
C GLU A 76 13.79 -1.35 0.38
N GLU A 77 14.19 -1.54 1.64
CA GLU A 77 15.60 -1.49 2.09
C GLU A 77 16.35 -2.82 1.84
N GLY A 78 15.70 -3.85 1.30
CA GLY A 78 16.31 -5.17 1.04
C GLY A 78 16.48 -6.02 2.31
N HIS A 79 15.77 -5.71 3.37
CA HIS A 79 15.75 -6.41 4.66
C HIS A 79 14.57 -7.38 4.77
N GLY A 80 14.49 -8.32 3.84
CA GLY A 80 13.43 -9.33 3.77
C GLY A 80 12.95 -9.52 2.32
N CYS A 81 12.14 -10.54 2.09
CA CYS A 81 11.56 -10.82 0.77
C CYS A 81 10.05 -10.92 0.90
N SER A 82 9.31 -10.26 0.02
CA SER A 82 7.88 -10.40 -0.12
C SER A 82 7.50 -10.24 -1.59
N GLY A 83 6.55 -11.06 -2.05
CA GLY A 83 5.93 -10.90 -3.38
C GLY A 83 4.97 -9.72 -3.48
N TRP A 84 4.59 -9.13 -2.34
CA TRP A 84 3.57 -8.09 -2.26
C TRP A 84 3.74 -6.92 -3.26
N PRO A 85 4.93 -6.31 -3.45
CA PRO A 85 5.07 -5.20 -4.39
C PRO A 85 4.72 -5.61 -5.83
N GLY A 86 5.11 -6.82 -6.22
CA GLY A 86 4.79 -7.40 -7.52
C GLY A 86 3.31 -7.71 -7.66
N ASP A 87 2.73 -8.35 -6.65
CA ASP A 87 1.30 -8.72 -6.62
C ASP A 87 0.41 -7.48 -6.69
N PHE A 88 0.71 -6.45 -5.90
CA PHE A 88 -0.01 -5.18 -5.89
C PHE A 88 0.09 -4.48 -7.25
N ARG A 89 1.29 -4.40 -7.83
CA ARG A 89 1.49 -3.84 -9.17
C ARG A 89 0.69 -4.59 -10.23
N ALA A 90 0.70 -5.92 -10.20
CA ALA A 90 -0.02 -6.75 -11.15
C ALA A 90 -1.54 -6.56 -11.02
N GLN A 91 -2.04 -6.45 -9.79
CA GLN A 91 -3.46 -6.20 -9.54
C GLN A 91 -3.92 -4.83 -10.06
N VAL A 92 -3.13 -3.77 -9.78
CA VAL A 92 -3.42 -2.42 -10.28
C VAL A 92 -3.40 -2.40 -11.81
N LEU A 93 -2.43 -3.06 -12.43
CA LEU A 93 -2.34 -3.16 -13.89
C LEU A 93 -3.58 -3.83 -14.48
N ARG A 94 -3.98 -4.98 -13.91
CA ARG A 94 -5.16 -5.72 -14.35
C ARG A 94 -6.42 -4.84 -14.31
N LEU A 95 -6.66 -4.15 -13.20
CA LEU A 95 -7.83 -3.26 -13.06
C LEU A 95 -7.77 -2.07 -14.04
N ALA A 96 -6.58 -1.54 -14.31
CA ALA A 96 -6.41 -0.47 -15.29
C ALA A 96 -6.62 -0.94 -16.73
N GLU A 97 -6.20 -2.17 -17.07
CA GLU A 97 -6.45 -2.80 -18.37
C GLU A 97 -7.95 -3.09 -18.57
N GLU A 98 -8.61 -3.61 -17.54
CA GLU A 98 -10.06 -3.83 -17.54
C GLU A 98 -10.82 -2.50 -17.71
N ALA A 99 -10.43 -1.44 -16.98
CA ALA A 99 -11.01 -0.11 -17.12
C ALA A 99 -10.83 0.47 -18.53
N ALA A 100 -9.66 0.27 -19.15
CA ALA A 100 -9.43 0.69 -20.53
C ALA A 100 -10.31 -0.09 -21.51
N ALA A 101 -10.51 -1.39 -21.29
CA ALA A 101 -11.36 -2.22 -22.13
C ALA A 101 -12.86 -1.87 -22.02
N THR A 102 -13.31 -1.41 -20.84
CA THR A 102 -14.70 -0.96 -20.62
C THR A 102 -14.93 0.51 -20.99
N GLY A 103 -13.87 1.26 -21.33
CA GLY A 103 -13.95 2.69 -21.62
C GLY A 103 -14.08 3.58 -20.38
N ASP A 104 -13.87 3.02 -19.18
CA ASP A 104 -13.88 3.78 -17.93
C ASP A 104 -12.59 4.59 -17.75
N LEU A 105 -11.47 4.12 -18.32
CA LEU A 105 -10.19 4.85 -18.32
C LEU A 105 -10.15 5.87 -19.47
N ALA A 106 -9.66 7.08 -19.19
CA ALA A 106 -9.48 8.13 -20.19
C ALA A 106 -8.66 7.64 -21.40
N ALA A 107 -9.09 8.00 -22.60
CA ALA A 107 -8.57 7.45 -23.85
C ALA A 107 -7.07 7.74 -24.10
N ASP A 108 -6.54 8.82 -23.52
CA ASP A 108 -5.13 9.22 -23.59
C ASP A 108 -4.28 8.65 -22.44
N VAL A 109 -4.90 7.99 -21.47
CA VAL A 109 -4.23 7.36 -20.33
C VAL A 109 -3.93 5.89 -20.62
N ARG A 110 -2.65 5.55 -20.67
CA ARG A 110 -2.23 4.14 -20.76
C ARG A 110 -2.40 3.43 -19.41
N PRO A 111 -2.82 2.15 -19.35
CA PRO A 111 -2.90 1.39 -18.11
C PRO A 111 -1.59 1.40 -17.29
N ALA A 112 -0.44 1.29 -17.96
CA ALA A 112 0.86 1.39 -17.29
C ALA A 112 1.12 2.75 -16.62
N THR A 113 0.59 3.84 -17.19
CA THR A 113 0.66 5.17 -16.56
C THR A 113 -0.15 5.20 -15.26
N ALA A 114 -1.37 4.64 -15.27
CA ALA A 114 -2.19 4.54 -14.07
C ALA A 114 -1.49 3.73 -12.96
N VAL A 115 -0.81 2.62 -13.31
CA VAL A 115 0.04 1.86 -12.37
C VAL A 115 1.11 2.76 -11.75
N HIS A 116 1.86 3.51 -12.55
CA HIS A 116 2.90 4.39 -12.02
C HIS A 116 2.33 5.43 -11.07
N VAL A 117 1.23 6.09 -11.44
CA VAL A 117 0.57 7.08 -10.58
C VAL A 117 0.17 6.47 -9.24
N VAL A 118 -0.49 5.31 -9.24
CA VAL A 118 -0.88 4.60 -8.01
C VAL A 118 0.32 4.29 -7.13
N LEU A 119 1.42 3.78 -7.71
CA LEU A 119 2.63 3.48 -6.95
C LEU A 119 3.25 4.74 -6.31
N HIS A 120 3.29 5.87 -7.03
CA HIS A 120 3.78 7.14 -6.48
C HIS A 120 2.87 7.67 -5.36
N VAL A 121 1.55 7.52 -5.49
CA VAL A 121 0.61 7.87 -4.41
C VAL A 121 0.88 7.02 -3.17
N MET A 122 1.04 5.70 -3.31
CA MET A 122 1.34 4.81 -2.18
C MET A 122 2.69 5.14 -1.50
N GLU A 123 3.72 5.45 -2.29
CA GLU A 123 5.01 5.88 -1.76
C GLU A 123 4.87 7.20 -0.97
N GLY A 124 4.12 8.17 -1.49
CA GLY A 124 3.82 9.42 -0.82
C GLY A 124 3.07 9.23 0.50
N VAL A 125 2.06 8.36 0.51
CA VAL A 125 1.30 8.00 1.72
C VAL A 125 2.21 7.38 2.77
N ALA A 126 3.02 6.39 2.40
CA ALA A 126 3.96 5.74 3.31
C ALA A 126 4.98 6.75 3.86
N ALA A 127 5.52 7.64 3.02
CA ALA A 127 6.45 8.68 3.43
C ALA A 127 5.84 9.69 4.41
N ASN A 128 4.61 10.14 4.18
CA ASN A 128 3.92 11.09 5.05
C ASN A 128 3.54 10.46 6.39
N ALA A 129 3.02 9.24 6.40
CA ALA A 129 2.70 8.51 7.63
C ALA A 129 3.95 8.32 8.51
N ARG A 130 5.12 8.07 7.92
CA ARG A 130 6.41 8.02 8.64
C ARG A 130 6.78 9.35 9.29
N ARG A 131 6.53 10.48 8.62
CA ARG A 131 6.86 11.83 9.13
C ARG A 131 5.93 12.28 10.24
N ALA A 132 4.67 11.83 10.22
CA ALA A 132 3.64 12.15 11.20
C ALA A 132 3.79 11.36 12.51
N ALA A 133 4.21 10.08 12.44
CA ALA A 133 4.29 9.18 13.60
C ALA A 133 5.06 9.71 14.83
N PRO A 134 6.17 10.47 14.70
CA PRO A 134 6.89 11.00 15.87
C PRO A 134 6.33 12.33 16.39
N ARG A 135 5.44 13.01 15.64
CA ARG A 135 5.18 14.45 15.84
C ARG A 135 3.82 14.80 16.42
N GLY A 136 2.88 13.86 16.55
CA GLY A 136 1.49 14.19 16.90
C GLY A 136 0.89 15.25 15.97
N GLY A 137 1.41 15.32 14.73
CA GLY A 137 1.09 16.37 13.77
C GLY A 137 -0.33 16.23 13.24
N PRO A 138 -0.86 17.29 12.59
CA PRO A 138 -2.19 17.24 11.98
C PRO A 138 -2.29 16.05 11.01
N PRO A 139 -3.50 15.51 10.79
CA PRO A 139 -3.70 14.37 9.91
C PRO A 139 -2.98 14.57 8.58
N VAL A 140 -2.35 13.50 8.09
CA VAL A 140 -1.83 13.42 6.73
C VAL A 140 -2.92 13.94 5.80
N ALA A 141 -2.55 14.74 4.79
CA ALA A 141 -3.50 15.24 3.79
C ALA A 141 -4.47 14.13 3.38
N ASP A 142 -5.76 14.45 3.30
CA ASP A 142 -6.80 13.45 3.12
C ASP A 142 -6.51 12.64 1.85
N VAL A 143 -6.08 11.40 2.04
CA VAL A 143 -5.65 10.55 0.92
C VAL A 143 -6.82 10.29 -0.02
N GLU A 144 -8.03 10.34 0.51
CA GLU A 144 -9.25 10.21 -0.25
C GLU A 144 -9.43 11.42 -1.17
N GLU A 145 -9.24 12.64 -0.66
CA GLU A 145 -9.25 13.87 -1.46
C GLU A 145 -8.20 13.84 -2.59
N ILE A 146 -6.95 13.50 -2.26
CA ILE A 146 -5.86 13.38 -3.23
C ILE A 146 -6.19 12.32 -4.28
N TRP A 147 -6.70 11.18 -3.85
CA TRP A 147 -7.05 10.10 -4.75
C TRP A 147 -8.18 10.49 -5.70
N TYR A 148 -9.22 11.20 -5.24
CA TYR A 148 -10.29 11.65 -6.12
C TYR A 148 -9.81 12.69 -7.14
N ALA A 149 -8.88 13.57 -6.78
CA ALA A 149 -8.25 14.47 -7.74
C ALA A 149 -7.46 13.70 -8.83
N VAL A 150 -6.71 12.67 -8.41
CA VAL A 150 -6.02 11.76 -9.35
C VAL A 150 -7.01 10.99 -10.21
N LEU A 151 -8.07 10.46 -9.61
CA LEU A 151 -9.11 9.68 -10.29
C LEU A 151 -9.79 10.52 -11.38
N GLY A 152 -10.04 11.80 -11.12
CA GLY A 152 -10.58 12.72 -12.13
C GLY A 152 -9.69 12.87 -13.37
N GLY A 153 -8.38 12.70 -13.24
CA GLY A 153 -7.45 12.67 -14.38
C GLY A 153 -7.27 11.30 -15.03
N LEU A 154 -7.74 10.22 -14.39
CA LEU A 154 -7.67 8.85 -14.90
C LEU A 154 -8.98 8.39 -15.56
N ALA A 155 -10.12 8.85 -15.03
CA ALA A 155 -11.44 8.47 -15.51
C ALA A 155 -11.74 9.14 -16.86
N ALA A 156 -12.43 8.41 -17.73
CA ALA A 156 -13.05 9.01 -18.91
C ALA A 156 -14.08 10.07 -18.47
N ASP A 157 -14.22 11.13 -19.26
CA ASP A 157 -15.30 12.08 -19.07
C ASP A 157 -16.65 11.34 -19.15
N ALA A 158 -17.55 11.62 -18.21
CA ALA A 158 -18.92 11.13 -18.32
C ALA A 158 -19.56 11.74 -19.58
N LEU A 159 -19.69 10.92 -20.63
CA LEU A 159 -20.46 11.26 -21.83
C LEU A 159 -21.95 11.43 -21.52
#